data_AF-A0A7C8DQG6-F1
#
_entry.id   AF-A0A7C8DQG6-F1
#
_cell.length_a   1.000
_cell.length_b   1.000
_cell.length_c   1.000
_cell.angle_alpha   90.00
_cell.angle_beta   90.00
_cell.angle_gamma   90.00
#
_symmetry.space_group_name_H-M   'P 1'
#
loop_
_entity.id
_entity.type
_entity.pdbx_description
1 polymer ?
#
loop_
_entity_poly.entity_id
_entity_poly.type
_entity_poly.pdbx_seq_one_letter_code
_entity_poly.pdbx_strand_id
1 'polypeptide(L)'
;MANTRRSRLAIIFEKRFAPFFWTQFLSAFTDNAFKQALVLMITFRATMSEAETGQLIATASGLFILPYFLFSPIAGQISDKYEKAGIMRRVKFLEIVIMLLAALGFVLAGAGFGWADTYLIGILFLMGTQSTFFGPVKYSIIPQHLREDELMEGTALVESGTFVAILTGTIVGGILILQSVYFAGGALIVFSVAGWLASRKIPFAAPANPDIQIRWNWLSEYGNLYRITKQNNSVFLSIIGISWFWFLGAMVMAQLPNFVKLFVHGDESLYIMFLSLFTLSIAAGAVLTDLLSDTSIELGMVPFGLAGLSLFSLDIGLINYSQLPDDIVTAATALGGSANLVIYRAMLDVCGMGIASSFFIVPLYALLQHRTALETRSQVIAANNVAGALFMLGSAVIVSVLYAREISTPQLFIVLAALNVGTSLYLLASHPEFILRFLIWLLGLTRYKVRYVGRARIPGEGACLLVANPMGWLDWPLITAASERPVRFVHETSKPNSLGSAVLTKWFGAILMADDGSAEASTAAATSIRRALEAGEVVCVFSGSKNAGSATGPLLHEHLAQVLEDATVLGVPIALHELSGQGQTNRGPSGTTTSLRRHVEVQVGEGQPNLACSSELVMTAQQLLANS
;
A
#
# COMPACT_ATOMS: atom_id res chain seq x y z
N MET A 1 -10.89 -20.84 -12.21
CA MET A 1 -9.81 -20.05 -11.59
C MET A 1 -9.19 -20.67 -10.32
N ALA A 2 -9.84 -21.61 -9.62
CA ALA A 2 -9.24 -22.25 -8.42
C ALA A 2 -8.06 -23.21 -8.72
N ASN A 3 -8.05 -23.88 -9.90
CA ASN A 3 -6.98 -24.82 -10.26
C ASN A 3 -5.63 -24.15 -10.63
N THR A 4 -5.64 -22.89 -11.07
CA THR A 4 -4.40 -22.15 -11.39
C THR A 4 -3.73 -21.56 -10.14
N ARG A 5 -4.47 -21.16 -9.09
CA ARG A 5 -3.87 -20.68 -7.83
C ARG A 5 -3.11 -21.78 -7.07
N ARG A 6 -3.59 -23.04 -7.10
CA ARG A 6 -2.90 -24.19 -6.45
C ARG A 6 -1.52 -24.49 -7.06
N SER A 7 -1.29 -24.16 -8.33
CA SER A 7 0.00 -24.34 -9.01
C SER A 7 1.07 -23.33 -8.57
N ARG A 8 0.68 -22.17 -8.03
CA ARG A 8 1.57 -21.00 -7.86
C ARG A 8 2.23 -20.94 -6.48
N LEU A 9 1.52 -21.38 -5.43
CA LEU A 9 2.11 -21.56 -4.10
C LEU A 9 3.09 -22.75 -4.03
N ALA A 10 3.03 -23.68 -4.99
CA ALA A 10 3.93 -24.84 -5.01
C ALA A 10 5.42 -24.45 -5.13
N ILE A 11 5.71 -23.28 -5.72
CA ILE A 11 7.06 -22.77 -5.94
C ILE A 11 7.85 -22.66 -4.62
N ILE A 12 7.19 -22.36 -3.49
CA ILE A 12 7.86 -22.26 -2.17
C ILE A 12 8.43 -23.59 -1.67
N PHE A 13 8.00 -24.71 -2.25
CA PHE A 13 8.47 -26.05 -1.90
C PHE A 13 9.41 -26.65 -2.95
N GLU A 14 9.63 -25.96 -4.06
CA GLU A 14 10.52 -26.43 -5.11
C GLU A 14 11.99 -26.27 -4.72
N LYS A 15 12.81 -27.27 -5.03
CA LYS A 15 14.23 -27.29 -4.65
C LYS A 15 15.03 -26.07 -5.16
N ARG A 16 14.61 -25.47 -6.28
CA ARG A 16 15.25 -24.28 -6.86
C ARG A 16 14.97 -22.99 -6.12
N PHE A 17 13.87 -22.90 -5.36
CA PHE A 17 13.41 -21.65 -4.74
C PHE A 17 13.23 -21.76 -3.22
N ALA A 18 12.76 -22.90 -2.71
CA ALA A 18 12.49 -23.14 -1.30
C ALA A 18 13.66 -22.80 -0.37
N PRO A 19 14.92 -23.20 -0.65
CA PRO A 19 16.04 -22.86 0.22
C PRO A 19 16.25 -21.34 0.35
N PHE A 20 16.11 -20.61 -0.75
CA PHE A 20 16.20 -19.16 -0.77
C PHE A 20 15.03 -18.52 0.00
N PHE A 21 13.79 -18.95 -0.28
CA PHE A 21 12.60 -18.46 0.40
C PHE A 21 12.67 -18.62 1.92
N TRP A 22 13.06 -19.80 2.41
CA TRP A 22 13.17 -20.03 3.86
C TRP A 22 14.37 -19.33 4.48
N THR A 23 15.48 -19.17 3.73
CA THR A 23 16.63 -18.39 4.20
C THR A 23 16.25 -16.93 4.43
N GLN A 24 15.56 -16.29 3.47
CA GLN A 24 15.13 -14.90 3.61
C GLN A 24 14.06 -14.73 4.70
N PHE A 25 13.13 -15.69 4.80
CA PHE A 25 12.10 -15.69 5.84
C PHE A 25 12.74 -15.75 7.23
N LEU A 26 13.63 -16.71 7.46
CA LEU A 26 14.32 -16.86 8.75
C LEU A 26 15.25 -15.70 9.07
N SER A 27 15.81 -15.03 8.06
CA SER A 27 16.56 -13.79 8.26
C SER A 27 15.65 -12.70 8.83
N ALA A 28 14.61 -12.31 8.10
CA ALA A 28 13.69 -11.26 8.54
C ALA A 28 13.01 -11.60 9.88
N PHE A 29 12.72 -12.88 10.12
CA PHE A 29 12.16 -13.36 11.38
C PHE A 29 13.15 -13.15 12.55
N THR A 30 14.41 -13.55 12.39
CA THR A 30 15.43 -13.46 13.43
C THR A 30 15.76 -12.00 13.75
N ASP A 31 15.86 -11.14 12.73
CA ASP A 31 16.04 -9.70 12.87
C ASP A 31 14.99 -9.09 13.81
N ASN A 32 13.72 -9.37 13.53
CA ASN A 32 12.60 -8.78 14.27
C ASN A 32 12.38 -9.46 15.62
N ALA A 33 12.67 -10.75 15.74
CA ALA A 33 12.66 -11.44 17.03
C ALA A 33 13.72 -10.88 17.99
N PHE A 34 14.94 -10.67 17.50
CA PHE A 34 16.00 -10.06 18.31
C PHE A 34 15.64 -8.62 18.68
N LYS A 35 15.25 -7.80 17.70
CA LYS A 35 14.83 -6.41 17.93
C LYS A 35 13.73 -6.34 18.98
N GLN A 36 12.70 -7.16 18.87
CA GLN A 36 11.56 -7.10 19.78
C GLN A 36 11.92 -7.60 21.19
N ALA A 37 12.71 -8.65 21.31
CA ALA A 37 13.21 -9.12 22.61
C ALA A 37 13.98 -8.00 23.33
N LEU A 38 14.86 -7.28 22.61
CA LEU A 38 15.59 -6.13 23.15
C LEU A 38 14.64 -4.99 23.56
N VAL A 39 13.67 -4.64 22.71
CA VAL A 39 12.70 -3.57 23.01
C VAL A 39 11.90 -3.88 24.27
N LEU A 40 11.35 -5.09 24.43
CA LEU A 40 10.61 -5.46 25.64
C LEU A 40 11.49 -5.42 26.89
N MET A 41 12.70 -5.95 26.80
CA MET A 41 13.64 -5.94 27.92
C MET A 41 13.93 -4.52 28.40
N ILE A 42 14.14 -3.58 27.46
CA ILE A 42 14.33 -2.16 27.79
C ILE A 42 13.05 -1.56 28.36
N THR A 43 11.91 -1.77 27.70
CA THR A 43 10.64 -1.15 28.09
C THR A 43 10.18 -1.58 29.47
N PHE A 44 10.18 -2.87 29.78
CA PHE A 44 9.51 -3.39 30.98
C PHE A 44 10.43 -3.51 32.20
N ARG A 45 11.70 -3.10 32.08
CA ARG A 45 12.57 -2.90 33.25
C ARG A 45 12.07 -1.70 34.08
N ALA A 46 12.03 -1.84 35.40
CA ALA A 46 11.16 -1.05 36.29
C ALA A 46 11.63 0.39 36.64
N THR A 47 12.65 0.95 36.00
CA THR A 47 13.31 2.18 36.51
C THR A 47 13.50 3.32 35.50
N MET A 48 12.96 3.22 34.29
CA MET A 48 13.15 4.23 33.25
C MET A 48 11.92 5.11 33.06
N SER A 49 12.12 6.41 32.85
CA SER A 49 11.05 7.34 32.47
C SER A 49 10.52 7.04 31.07
N GLU A 50 9.35 7.61 30.74
CA GLU A 50 8.74 7.52 29.41
C GLU A 50 9.70 8.02 28.31
N ALA A 51 10.28 9.20 28.51
CA ALA A 51 11.15 9.84 27.54
C ALA A 51 12.44 9.03 27.32
N GLU A 52 13.07 8.52 28.38
CA GLU A 52 14.27 7.68 28.27
C GLU A 52 13.97 6.37 27.52
N THR A 53 12.87 5.70 27.89
CA THR A 53 12.46 4.45 27.24
C THR A 53 12.14 4.68 25.77
N GLY A 54 11.35 5.72 25.47
CA GLY A 54 10.96 6.08 24.12
C GLY A 54 12.14 6.45 23.22
N GLN A 55 13.11 7.23 23.75
CA GLN A 55 14.34 7.57 23.05
C GLN A 55 15.21 6.33 22.78
N LEU A 56 15.35 5.41 23.73
CA LEU A 56 16.11 4.18 23.52
C LEU A 56 15.47 3.29 22.45
N ILE A 57 14.14 3.13 22.46
CA ILE A 57 13.42 2.35 21.45
C ILE A 57 13.55 2.98 20.06
N ALA A 58 13.41 4.32 19.98
CA ALA A 58 13.58 5.06 18.73
C ALA A 58 15.02 4.94 18.21
N THR A 59 16.01 5.06 19.09
CA THR A 59 17.43 4.89 18.78
C THR A 59 17.75 3.47 18.31
N ALA A 60 17.25 2.45 19.01
CA ALA A 60 17.41 1.05 18.62
C ALA A 60 16.79 0.79 17.24
N SER A 61 15.57 1.26 17.00
CA SER A 61 14.90 1.13 15.70
C SER A 61 15.62 1.88 14.58
N GLY A 62 16.11 3.08 14.86
CA GLY A 62 16.89 3.90 13.94
C GLY A 62 18.24 3.26 13.59
N LEU A 63 19.00 2.80 14.59
CA LEU A 63 20.29 2.14 14.38
C LEU A 63 20.16 0.78 13.69
N PHE A 64 19.05 0.06 13.88
CA PHE A 64 18.77 -1.15 13.12
C PHE A 64 18.60 -0.86 11.61
N ILE A 65 17.89 0.22 11.25
CA ILE A 65 17.59 0.53 9.85
C ILE A 65 18.68 1.39 9.18
N LEU A 66 19.48 2.13 9.95
CA LEU A 66 20.52 3.03 9.46
C LEU A 66 21.50 2.38 8.46
N PRO A 67 22.01 1.16 8.71
CA PRO A 67 22.89 0.48 7.75
C PRO A 67 22.27 0.32 6.37
N TYR A 68 20.95 0.13 6.25
CA TYR A 68 20.30 -0.01 4.95
C TYR A 68 20.47 1.25 4.11
N PHE A 69 20.35 2.42 4.72
CA PHE A 69 20.57 3.70 4.04
C PHE A 69 22.06 3.97 3.76
N LEU A 70 22.98 3.50 4.61
CA LEU A 70 24.40 3.79 4.43
C LEU A 70 25.08 2.85 3.42
N PHE A 71 24.75 1.55 3.47
CA PHE A 71 25.50 0.51 2.79
C PHE A 71 24.77 -0.15 1.62
N SER A 72 23.47 0.09 1.41
CA SER A 72 22.71 -0.54 0.31
C SER A 72 23.34 -0.33 -1.08
N PRO A 73 23.86 0.86 -1.47
CA PRO A 73 24.55 1.03 -2.76
C PRO A 73 25.80 0.16 -2.93
N ILE A 74 26.57 -0.03 -1.84
CA ILE A 74 27.77 -0.86 -1.83
C ILE A 74 27.38 -2.33 -1.87
N ALA A 75 26.39 -2.72 -1.05
CA ALA A 75 25.83 -4.06 -1.03
C ALA A 75 25.28 -4.48 -2.40
N GLY A 76 24.64 -3.55 -3.14
CA GLY A 76 24.19 -3.76 -4.52
C GLY A 76 25.33 -4.11 -5.46
N GLN A 77 26.40 -3.31 -5.47
CA GLN A 77 27.58 -3.58 -6.30
C GLN A 77 28.28 -4.90 -5.93
N ILE A 78 28.36 -5.23 -4.64
CA ILE A 78 28.87 -6.52 -4.17
C ILE A 78 27.99 -7.67 -4.65
N SER A 79 26.67 -7.49 -4.63
CA SER A 79 25.72 -8.49 -5.13
C SER A 79 25.88 -8.74 -6.63
N ASP A 80 26.22 -7.71 -7.42
CA ASP A 80 26.47 -7.86 -8.85
C ASP A 80 27.82 -8.52 -9.15
N LYS A 81 28.86 -8.17 -8.37
CA LYS A 81 30.24 -8.63 -8.56
C LYS A 81 30.47 -10.09 -8.18
N TYR A 82 29.83 -10.56 -7.11
CA TYR A 82 30.08 -11.90 -6.57
C TYR A 82 28.88 -12.84 -6.75
N GLU A 83 29.14 -14.13 -6.54
CA GLU A 83 28.16 -15.22 -6.60
C GLU A 83 27.14 -15.08 -5.45
N LYS A 84 25.84 -15.05 -5.79
CA LYS A 84 24.78 -14.59 -4.87
C LYS A 84 24.55 -15.57 -3.71
N ALA A 85 24.49 -16.87 -3.98
CA ALA A 85 24.31 -17.87 -2.93
C ALA A 85 25.52 -17.91 -1.99
N GLY A 86 26.72 -17.62 -2.49
CA GLY A 86 27.96 -17.48 -1.73
C GLY A 86 27.93 -16.29 -0.78
N ILE A 87 27.44 -15.13 -1.24
CA ILE A 87 27.21 -13.98 -0.36
C ILE A 87 26.18 -14.35 0.72
N MET A 88 25.02 -14.90 0.34
CA MET A 88 23.97 -15.30 1.29
C MET A 88 24.50 -16.24 2.38
N ARG A 89 25.28 -17.27 2.00
CA ARG A 89 25.87 -18.22 2.95
C ARG A 89 26.82 -17.55 3.96
N ARG A 90 27.64 -16.60 3.51
CA ARG A 90 28.57 -15.86 4.39
C ARG A 90 27.84 -14.89 5.31
N VAL A 91 26.86 -14.17 4.78
CA VAL A 91 26.02 -13.22 5.51
C VAL A 91 25.18 -13.96 6.57
N LYS A 92 24.63 -15.13 6.26
CA LYS A 92 23.93 -15.98 7.24
C LYS A 92 24.86 -16.62 8.27
N PHE A 93 26.11 -16.92 7.91
CA PHE A 93 27.09 -17.37 8.90
C PHE A 93 27.44 -16.25 9.88
N LEU A 94 27.63 -15.02 9.39
CA LEU A 94 27.85 -13.85 10.22
C LEU A 94 26.68 -13.60 11.19
N GLU A 95 25.45 -13.87 10.75
CA GLU A 95 24.26 -13.79 11.61
C GLU A 95 24.37 -14.65 12.87
N ILE A 96 24.91 -15.88 12.76
CA ILE A 96 25.12 -16.75 13.92
C ILE A 96 26.07 -16.10 14.93
N VAL A 97 27.15 -15.49 14.43
CA VAL A 97 28.11 -14.76 15.28
C VAL A 97 27.43 -13.58 15.97
N ILE A 98 26.63 -12.81 15.24
CA ILE A 98 25.86 -11.68 15.80
C ILE A 98 24.86 -12.18 16.85
N MET A 99 24.16 -13.29 16.63
CA MET A 99 23.23 -13.87 17.60
C MET A 99 23.92 -14.46 18.83
N LEU A 100 25.13 -14.99 18.70
CA LEU A 100 25.96 -15.38 19.84
C LEU A 100 26.34 -14.16 20.70
N LEU A 101 26.72 -13.06 20.05
CA LEU A 101 27.02 -11.79 20.72
C LEU A 101 25.77 -11.20 21.37
N ALA A 102 24.60 -11.29 20.74
CA ALA A 102 23.32 -10.88 21.30
C ALA A 102 22.94 -11.71 22.54
N ALA A 103 23.10 -13.04 22.47
CA ALA A 103 22.86 -13.92 23.60
C ALA A 103 23.75 -13.57 24.80
N LEU A 104 25.05 -13.29 24.56
CA LEU A 104 25.93 -12.77 25.60
C LEU A 104 25.42 -11.44 26.17
N GLY A 105 24.98 -10.52 25.32
CA GLY A 105 24.40 -9.24 25.75
C GLY A 105 23.18 -9.41 26.65
N PHE A 106 22.27 -10.33 26.33
CA PHE A 106 21.11 -10.63 27.18
C PHE A 106 21.51 -11.21 28.55
N VAL A 107 22.52 -12.08 28.58
CA VAL A 107 23.07 -12.60 29.84
C VAL A 107 23.68 -11.49 30.68
N LEU A 108 24.45 -10.59 30.06
CA LEU A 108 25.04 -9.43 30.73
C LEU A 108 23.96 -8.46 31.26
N ALA A 109 22.90 -8.23 30.48
CA ALA A 109 21.78 -7.40 30.92
C ALA A 109 21.07 -8.00 32.13
N GLY A 110 20.82 -9.31 32.10
CA GLY A 110 20.25 -10.08 33.21
C GLY A 110 21.13 -10.11 34.46
N ALA A 111 22.46 -10.10 34.28
CA ALA A 111 23.44 -9.99 35.37
C ALA A 111 23.59 -8.56 35.93
N GLY A 112 22.88 -7.57 35.37
CA GLY A 112 22.86 -6.20 35.89
C GLY A 112 23.99 -5.30 35.39
N PHE A 113 24.71 -5.66 34.33
CA PHE A 113 25.72 -4.79 33.76
C PHE A 113 25.07 -3.58 33.06
N GLY A 114 25.29 -2.37 33.59
CA GLY A 114 24.64 -1.14 33.10
C GLY A 114 24.93 -0.75 31.65
N TRP A 115 26.00 -1.28 31.04
CA TRP A 115 26.35 -1.04 29.64
C TRP A 115 25.76 -2.07 28.66
N ALA A 116 25.06 -3.09 29.17
CA ALA A 116 24.54 -4.18 28.35
C ALA A 116 23.49 -3.73 27.32
N ASP A 117 22.65 -2.74 27.66
CA ASP A 117 21.62 -2.22 26.76
C ASP A 117 22.27 -1.49 25.57
N THR A 118 23.27 -0.64 25.83
CA THR A 118 24.06 0.02 24.78
C THR A 118 24.81 -0.99 23.92
N TYR A 119 25.37 -2.04 24.53
CA TYR A 119 26.01 -3.13 23.81
C TYR A 119 25.02 -3.84 22.89
N LEU A 120 23.83 -4.21 23.37
CA LEU A 120 22.79 -4.87 22.57
C LEU A 120 22.28 -3.98 21.44
N ILE A 121 22.16 -2.67 21.64
CA ILE A 121 21.85 -1.70 20.58
C ILE A 121 22.97 -1.68 19.52
N GLY A 122 24.25 -1.76 19.94
CA GLY A 122 25.37 -1.93 19.03
C GLY A 122 25.30 -3.23 18.21
N ILE A 123 24.91 -4.35 18.85
CA ILE A 123 24.68 -5.62 18.16
C ILE A 123 23.49 -5.49 17.19
N LEU A 124 22.47 -4.72 17.51
CA LEU A 124 21.34 -4.45 16.62
C LEU A 124 21.76 -3.67 15.37
N PHE A 125 22.71 -2.73 15.48
CA PHE A 125 23.33 -2.10 14.32
C PHE A 125 24.12 -3.10 13.46
N LEU A 126 24.87 -4.03 14.08
CA LEU A 126 25.57 -5.09 13.35
C LEU A 126 24.59 -6.01 12.62
N MET A 127 23.46 -6.33 13.25
CA MET A 127 22.37 -7.10 12.62
C MET A 127 21.82 -6.36 11.40
N GLY A 128 21.46 -5.08 11.55
CA GLY A 128 21.00 -4.25 10.43
C GLY A 128 22.03 -4.17 9.29
N THR A 129 23.32 -4.13 9.63
CA THR A 129 24.41 -4.15 8.64
C THR A 129 24.43 -5.47 7.88
N GLN A 130 24.35 -6.59 8.57
CA GLN A 130 24.26 -7.93 7.97
C GLN A 130 23.04 -8.02 7.03
N SER A 131 21.87 -7.57 7.47
CA SER A 131 20.64 -7.61 6.67
C SER A 131 20.70 -6.68 5.44
N THR A 132 21.45 -5.58 5.53
CA THR A 132 21.72 -4.69 4.38
C THR A 132 22.47 -5.39 3.27
N PHE A 133 23.47 -6.21 3.61
CA PHE A 133 24.20 -7.01 2.61
C PHE A 133 23.37 -8.18 2.07
N PHE A 134 22.34 -8.62 2.79
CA PHE A 134 21.40 -9.64 2.30
C PHE A 134 20.37 -9.05 1.31
N GLY A 135 19.93 -7.80 1.53
CA GLY A 135 18.84 -7.15 0.78
C GLY A 135 18.98 -7.17 -0.75
N PRO A 136 20.02 -6.57 -1.35
CA PRO A 136 20.20 -6.56 -2.80
C PRO A 136 20.37 -7.97 -3.41
N VAL A 137 21.01 -8.88 -2.66
CA VAL A 137 21.19 -10.28 -3.05
C VAL A 137 19.83 -11.00 -3.12
N LYS A 138 18.90 -10.68 -2.20
CA LYS A 138 17.52 -11.20 -2.19
C LYS A 138 16.80 -10.94 -3.51
N TYR A 139 16.92 -9.73 -4.06
CA TYR A 139 16.20 -9.35 -5.28
C TYR A 139 16.89 -9.79 -6.56
N SER A 140 18.23 -9.78 -6.58
CA SER A 140 19.01 -10.17 -7.76
C SER A 140 19.01 -11.69 -8.01
N ILE A 141 18.74 -12.51 -6.99
CA ILE A 141 18.73 -13.97 -7.13
C ILE A 141 17.42 -14.52 -7.70
N ILE A 142 16.31 -13.77 -7.57
CA ILE A 142 14.97 -14.20 -7.99
C ILE A 142 14.94 -14.51 -9.50
N PRO A 143 15.41 -13.62 -10.40
CA PRO A 143 15.43 -13.88 -11.84
C PRO A 143 16.30 -15.05 -12.27
N GLN A 144 17.24 -15.50 -11.43
CA GLN A 144 18.13 -16.62 -11.76
C GLN A 144 17.53 -17.99 -11.38
N HIS A 145 16.55 -18.02 -10.47
CA HIS A 145 15.97 -19.26 -9.95
C HIS A 145 14.54 -19.52 -10.40
N LEU A 146 13.89 -18.53 -10.99
CA LEU A 146 12.51 -18.60 -11.46
C LEU A 146 12.43 -18.30 -12.95
N ARG A 147 11.43 -18.88 -13.60
CA ARG A 147 11.12 -18.61 -15.00
C ARG A 147 10.47 -17.23 -15.13
N GLU A 148 10.52 -16.63 -16.32
CA GLU A 148 9.93 -15.31 -16.59
C GLU A 148 8.45 -15.22 -16.19
N ASP A 149 7.67 -16.29 -16.42
CA ASP A 149 6.26 -16.40 -16.05
C ASP A 149 6.02 -16.56 -14.53
N GLU A 150 7.06 -16.93 -13.78
CA GLU A 150 7.02 -17.15 -12.32
C GLU A 150 7.56 -15.94 -11.54
N LEU A 151 8.26 -14.99 -12.18
CA LEU A 151 8.98 -13.89 -11.50
C LEU A 151 8.08 -13.01 -10.64
N MET A 152 6.90 -12.65 -11.16
CA MET A 152 5.94 -11.82 -10.44
C MET A 152 5.49 -12.50 -9.15
N GLU A 153 5.18 -13.79 -9.24
CA GLU A 153 4.66 -14.58 -8.13
C GLU A 153 5.73 -14.86 -7.10
N GLY A 154 6.93 -15.25 -7.53
CA GLY A 154 8.06 -15.45 -6.64
C GLY A 154 8.45 -14.18 -5.89
N THR A 155 8.44 -13.03 -6.57
CA THR A 155 8.69 -11.73 -5.94
C THR A 155 7.61 -11.40 -4.90
N ALA A 156 6.34 -11.57 -5.25
CA ALA A 156 5.23 -11.35 -4.33
C ALA A 156 5.29 -12.30 -3.11
N LEU A 157 5.70 -13.57 -3.31
CA LEU A 157 5.90 -14.53 -2.24
C LEU A 157 7.03 -14.12 -1.30
N VAL A 158 8.17 -13.66 -1.83
CA VAL A 158 9.28 -13.17 -1.01
C VAL A 158 8.87 -11.95 -0.19
N GLU A 159 8.16 -11.00 -0.80
CA GLU A 159 7.69 -9.79 -0.08
C GLU A 159 6.66 -10.13 0.99
N SER A 160 5.60 -10.88 0.66
CA SER A 160 4.59 -11.32 1.62
C SER A 160 5.21 -12.19 2.73
N GLY A 161 6.14 -13.09 2.39
CA GLY A 161 6.91 -13.87 3.34
C GLY A 161 7.77 -13.01 4.27
N THR A 162 8.38 -11.94 3.75
CA THR A 162 9.13 -10.96 4.56
C THR A 162 8.19 -10.27 5.57
N PHE A 163 7.00 -9.82 5.13
CA PHE A 163 5.99 -9.23 6.02
C PHE A 163 5.55 -10.20 7.12
N VAL A 164 5.22 -11.45 6.76
CA VAL A 164 4.85 -12.48 7.75
C VAL A 164 5.99 -12.76 8.72
N ALA A 165 7.24 -12.82 8.23
CA ALA A 165 8.42 -13.03 9.06
C ALA A 165 8.64 -11.88 10.05
N ILE A 166 8.49 -10.62 9.62
CA ILE A 166 8.56 -9.44 10.50
C ILE A 166 7.52 -9.56 11.61
N LEU A 167 6.27 -9.79 11.25
CA LEU A 167 5.14 -9.83 12.20
C LEU A 167 5.28 -10.99 13.20
N THR A 168 5.52 -12.20 12.70
CA THR A 168 5.68 -13.40 13.55
C THR A 168 6.95 -13.35 14.38
N GLY A 169 8.07 -12.86 13.82
CA GLY A 169 9.33 -12.66 14.53
C GLY A 169 9.15 -11.69 15.70
N THR A 170 8.45 -10.57 15.48
CA THR A 170 8.15 -9.60 16.53
C THR A 170 7.39 -10.25 17.69
N ILE A 171 6.30 -10.98 17.41
CA ILE A 171 5.51 -11.68 18.44
C ILE A 171 6.36 -12.73 19.18
N VAL A 172 7.07 -13.60 18.44
CA VAL A 172 7.87 -14.68 19.03
C VAL A 172 9.02 -14.11 19.85
N GLY A 173 9.74 -13.11 19.37
CA GLY A 173 10.80 -12.44 20.12
C GLY A 173 10.30 -11.87 21.45
N GLY A 174 9.11 -11.27 21.43
CA GLY A 174 8.46 -10.79 22.64
C GLY A 174 8.12 -11.92 23.63
N ILE A 175 7.58 -13.05 23.15
CA ILE A 175 7.27 -14.20 24.01
C ILE A 175 8.55 -14.81 24.62
N LEU A 176 9.61 -14.92 23.82
CA LEU A 176 10.86 -15.57 24.23
C LEU A 176 11.54 -14.87 25.40
N ILE A 177 11.56 -13.53 25.40
CA ILE A 177 12.24 -12.76 26.45
C ILE A 177 11.53 -12.84 27.81
N LEU A 178 10.22 -13.12 27.82
CA LEU A 178 9.46 -13.33 29.06
C LEU A 178 9.77 -14.65 29.76
N GLN A 179 10.26 -15.63 29.03
CA GLN A 179 10.64 -16.92 29.62
C GLN A 179 11.96 -16.81 30.36
N SER A 180 13.01 -16.36 29.67
CA SER A 180 14.28 -15.93 30.27
C SER A 180 15.20 -15.35 29.19
N VAL A 181 16.16 -14.54 29.63
CA VAL A 181 17.26 -14.04 28.78
C VAL A 181 18.06 -15.17 28.10
N TYR A 182 18.21 -16.31 28.78
CA TYR A 182 18.91 -17.50 28.25
C TYR A 182 18.11 -18.20 27.16
N PHE A 183 16.79 -18.34 27.37
CA PHE A 183 15.90 -18.96 26.40
C PHE A 183 15.80 -18.12 25.13
N ALA A 184 15.68 -16.80 25.26
CA ALA A 184 15.69 -15.86 24.14
C ALA A 184 17.00 -15.95 23.34
N GLY A 185 18.16 -15.87 24.01
CA GLY A 185 19.46 -16.00 23.34
C GLY A 185 19.63 -17.34 22.63
N GLY A 186 19.28 -18.44 23.28
CA GLY A 186 19.36 -19.79 22.71
C GLY A 186 18.47 -19.97 21.48
N ALA A 187 17.22 -19.49 21.54
CA ALA A 187 16.28 -19.57 20.42
C ALA A 187 16.77 -18.78 19.19
N LEU A 188 17.30 -17.57 19.38
CA LEU A 188 17.85 -16.76 18.29
C LEU A 188 19.06 -17.42 17.61
N ILE A 189 19.91 -18.10 18.38
CA ILE A 189 21.01 -18.91 17.83
C ILE A 189 20.44 -20.08 17.00
N VAL A 190 19.42 -20.78 17.50
CA VAL A 190 18.78 -21.87 16.76
C VAL A 190 18.17 -21.38 15.45
N PHE A 191 17.47 -20.25 15.45
CA PHE A 191 16.88 -19.67 14.23
C PHE A 191 17.93 -19.24 13.21
N SER A 192 19.00 -18.58 13.65
CA SER A 192 20.10 -18.18 12.75
C SER A 192 20.85 -19.39 12.18
N VAL A 193 21.08 -20.44 12.97
CA VAL A 193 21.65 -21.72 12.49
C VAL A 193 20.72 -22.39 11.48
N ALA A 194 19.42 -22.44 11.74
CA ALA A 194 18.45 -23.00 10.80
C ALA A 194 18.45 -22.21 9.47
N GLY A 195 18.49 -20.88 9.54
CA GLY A 195 18.59 -20.01 8.36
C GLY A 195 19.88 -20.24 7.57
N TRP A 196 21.01 -20.41 8.27
CA TRP A 196 22.28 -20.74 7.61
C TRP A 196 22.24 -22.14 6.96
N LEU A 197 21.68 -23.15 7.64
CA LEU A 197 21.53 -24.49 7.07
C LEU A 197 20.64 -24.51 5.82
N ALA A 198 19.56 -23.71 5.81
CA ALA A 198 18.74 -23.50 4.62
C ALA A 198 19.55 -22.84 3.50
N SER A 199 20.37 -21.83 3.82
CA SER A 199 21.19 -21.10 2.84
C SER A 199 22.20 -21.97 2.10
N ARG A 200 22.69 -23.05 2.75
CA ARG A 200 23.62 -24.00 2.13
C ARG A 200 23.02 -24.80 0.99
N LYS A 201 21.69 -24.92 0.94
CA LYS A 201 20.97 -25.63 -0.12
C LYS A 201 20.56 -24.71 -1.27
N ILE A 202 20.86 -23.42 -1.21
CA ILE A 202 20.59 -22.48 -2.31
C ILE A 202 21.47 -22.89 -3.51
N PRO A 203 20.88 -23.11 -4.69
CA PRO A 203 21.63 -23.42 -5.90
C PRO A 203 22.61 -22.31 -6.26
N PHE A 204 23.62 -22.64 -7.08
CA PHE A 204 24.59 -21.68 -7.57
C PHE A 204 23.92 -20.55 -8.36
N ALA A 205 24.30 -19.31 -8.08
CA ALA A 205 23.76 -18.12 -8.72
C ALA A 205 24.89 -17.20 -9.20
N ALA A 206 25.12 -17.19 -10.51
CA ALA A 206 26.27 -16.54 -11.12
C ALA A 206 26.33 -15.02 -10.82
N PRO A 207 27.54 -14.45 -10.74
CA PRO A 207 27.71 -12.99 -10.74
C PRO A 207 27.04 -12.36 -11.95
N ALA A 208 26.43 -11.18 -11.76
CA ALA A 208 25.73 -10.46 -12.82
C ALA A 208 26.73 -9.67 -13.67
N ASN A 209 27.75 -9.10 -12.99
CA ASN A 209 28.86 -8.41 -13.62
C ASN A 209 30.15 -8.64 -12.80
N PRO A 210 30.93 -9.70 -13.09
CA PRO A 210 32.16 -10.01 -12.36
C PRO A 210 33.21 -8.88 -12.42
N ASP A 211 33.22 -8.12 -13.52
CA ASP A 211 34.24 -7.12 -13.82
C ASP A 211 33.93 -5.74 -13.22
N ILE A 212 32.75 -5.57 -12.59
CA ILE A 212 32.38 -4.30 -11.97
C ILE A 212 33.41 -3.88 -10.91
N GLN A 213 33.86 -2.63 -11.00
CA GLN A 213 34.68 -2.02 -9.97
C GLN A 213 33.77 -1.40 -8.91
N ILE A 214 33.97 -1.79 -7.66
CA ILE A 214 33.15 -1.30 -6.55
C ILE A 214 33.51 0.18 -6.32
N ARG A 215 32.56 1.05 -6.64
CA ARG A 215 32.62 2.48 -6.39
C ARG A 215 32.07 2.78 -5.00
N TRP A 216 32.90 3.44 -4.20
CA TRP A 216 32.54 3.88 -2.84
C TRP A 216 31.67 5.15 -2.82
N ASN A 217 31.47 5.81 -3.98
CA ASN A 217 30.61 6.97 -4.10
C ASN A 217 29.13 6.56 -4.13
N TRP A 218 28.51 6.47 -2.96
CA TRP A 218 27.14 6.00 -2.74
C TRP A 218 26.06 6.98 -3.21
N LEU A 219 26.36 8.29 -3.26
CA LEU A 219 25.39 9.33 -3.63
C LEU A 219 24.94 9.23 -5.09
N SER A 220 25.83 8.85 -6.01
CA SER A 220 25.49 8.75 -7.44
C SER A 220 24.51 7.62 -7.74
N GLU A 221 24.57 6.51 -6.98
CA GLU A 221 23.66 5.37 -7.16
C GLU A 221 22.23 5.71 -6.72
N TYR A 222 22.07 6.54 -5.67
CA TYR A 222 20.76 7.08 -5.30
C TYR A 222 20.16 7.96 -6.39
N GLY A 223 20.98 8.77 -7.05
CA GLY A 223 20.56 9.55 -8.22
C GLY A 223 20.04 8.67 -9.36
N ASN A 224 20.65 7.50 -9.58
CA ASN A 224 20.21 6.57 -10.61
C ASN A 224 18.86 5.91 -10.26
N LEU A 225 18.69 5.43 -9.03
CA LEU A 225 17.41 4.86 -8.55
C LEU A 225 16.28 5.88 -8.60
N TYR A 226 16.56 7.12 -8.21
CA TYR A 226 15.61 8.23 -8.33
C TYR A 226 15.22 8.49 -9.79
N ARG A 227 16.19 8.52 -10.70
CA ARG A 227 15.93 8.74 -12.13
C ARG A 227 15.06 7.64 -12.73
N ILE A 228 15.33 6.37 -12.42
CA ILE A 228 14.54 5.21 -12.91
C ILE A 228 13.10 5.32 -12.43
N THR A 229 12.89 5.56 -11.14
CA THR A 229 11.54 5.62 -10.55
C THR A 229 10.75 6.83 -11.04
N LYS A 230 11.40 7.98 -11.27
CA LYS A 230 10.75 9.21 -11.74
C LYS A 230 10.25 9.15 -13.19
N GLN A 231 10.73 8.20 -14.00
CA GLN A 231 10.22 8.00 -15.37
C GLN A 231 8.73 7.68 -15.40
N ASN A 232 8.22 7.02 -14.34
CA ASN A 232 6.80 6.74 -14.18
C ASN A 232 6.29 7.40 -12.89
N ASN A 233 5.55 8.51 -13.04
CA ASN A 233 5.05 9.27 -11.90
C ASN A 233 4.16 8.43 -10.97
N SER A 234 3.38 7.49 -11.51
CA SER A 234 2.53 6.59 -10.71
C SER A 234 3.37 5.65 -9.83
N VAL A 235 4.48 5.13 -10.36
CA VAL A 235 5.45 4.32 -9.61
C VAL A 235 6.12 5.16 -8.52
N PHE A 236 6.61 6.36 -8.86
CA PHE A 236 7.25 7.25 -7.90
C PHE A 236 6.32 7.61 -6.73
N LEU A 237 5.07 7.98 -7.01
CA LEU A 237 4.08 8.29 -5.97
C LEU A 237 3.71 7.08 -5.12
N SER A 238 3.67 5.88 -5.73
CA SER A 238 3.46 4.64 -4.99
C SER A 238 4.60 4.41 -3.99
N ILE A 239 5.86 4.65 -4.38
CA ILE A 239 7.01 4.57 -3.46
C ILE A 239 6.88 5.57 -2.31
N ILE A 240 6.50 6.81 -2.58
CA ILE A 240 6.31 7.82 -1.53
C ILE A 240 5.19 7.40 -0.57
N GLY A 241 4.06 6.92 -1.08
CA GLY A 241 2.95 6.42 -0.26
C GLY A 241 3.34 5.21 0.59
N ILE A 242 4.06 4.24 0.01
CA ILE A 242 4.60 3.08 0.73
C ILE A 242 5.62 3.52 1.79
N SER A 243 6.48 4.48 1.48
CA SER A 243 7.46 5.02 2.44
C SER A 243 6.78 5.75 3.59
N TRP A 244 5.68 6.46 3.32
CA TRP A 244 4.82 7.05 4.35
C TRP A 244 4.22 5.98 5.26
N PHE A 245 3.75 4.86 4.71
CA PHE A 245 3.29 3.73 5.53
C PHE A 245 4.38 3.24 6.49
N TRP A 246 5.62 3.06 6.01
CA TRP A 246 6.74 2.64 6.84
C TRP A 246 7.11 3.66 7.92
N PHE A 247 7.02 4.97 7.61
CA PHE A 247 7.14 6.04 8.60
C PHE A 247 6.10 5.91 9.72
N LEU A 248 4.81 5.79 9.36
CA LEU A 248 3.73 5.65 10.34
C LEU A 248 3.91 4.37 11.16
N GLY A 249 4.19 3.25 10.51
CA GLY A 249 4.39 1.95 11.16
C GLY A 249 5.56 1.96 12.14
N ALA A 250 6.69 2.58 11.78
CA ALA A 250 7.83 2.71 12.68
C ALA A 250 7.51 3.58 13.89
N MET A 251 6.76 4.68 13.71
CA MET A 251 6.33 5.56 14.81
C MET A 251 5.39 4.84 15.78
N VAL A 252 4.34 4.17 15.25
CA VAL A 252 3.36 3.41 16.04
C VAL A 252 4.03 2.26 16.79
N MET A 253 4.85 1.45 16.12
CA MET A 253 5.51 0.30 16.73
C MET A 253 6.50 0.71 17.83
N ALA A 254 7.16 1.86 17.69
CA ALA A 254 8.03 2.40 18.73
C ALA A 254 7.26 2.90 19.96
N GLN A 255 6.02 3.36 19.77
CA GLN A 255 5.17 3.91 20.84
C GLN A 255 4.37 2.84 21.58
N LEU A 256 4.00 1.75 20.90
CA LEU A 256 3.11 0.74 21.45
C LEU A 256 3.58 0.14 22.81
N PRO A 257 4.88 -0.14 23.04
CA PRO A 257 5.35 -0.61 24.34
C PRO A 257 5.14 0.40 25.48
N ASN A 258 5.52 1.67 25.25
CA ASN A 258 5.32 2.75 26.23
C ASN A 258 3.84 3.01 26.47
N PHE A 259 3.04 3.00 25.41
CA PHE A 259 1.60 3.13 25.47
C PHE A 259 0.98 2.09 26.40
N VAL A 260 1.28 0.81 26.17
CA VAL A 260 0.74 -0.29 26.98
C VAL A 260 1.24 -0.20 28.42
N LYS A 261 2.55 -0.04 28.64
CA LYS A 261 3.14 -0.04 29.99
C LYS A 261 2.66 1.15 30.83
N LEU A 262 2.71 2.36 30.28
CA LEU A 262 2.59 3.59 31.06
C LEU A 262 1.17 4.17 31.09
N PHE A 263 0.35 3.91 30.08
CA PHE A 263 -1.00 4.49 29.99
C PHE A 263 -2.11 3.45 30.18
N VAL A 264 -1.90 2.22 29.71
CA VAL A 264 -2.84 1.11 29.94
C VAL A 264 -2.52 0.36 31.24
N HIS A 265 -1.39 0.68 31.89
CA HIS A 265 -0.83 -0.04 33.03
C HIS A 265 -0.65 -1.54 32.75
N GLY A 266 -0.36 -1.88 31.50
CA GLY A 266 -0.23 -3.25 31.03
C GLY A 266 1.11 -3.88 31.37
N ASP A 267 1.12 -5.20 31.55
CA ASP A 267 2.34 -6.01 31.56
C ASP A 267 2.77 -6.41 30.13
N GLU A 268 3.83 -7.21 30.04
CA GLU A 268 4.34 -7.69 28.76
C GLU A 268 3.36 -8.62 28.05
N SER A 269 2.55 -9.38 28.80
CA SER A 269 1.52 -10.25 28.22
C SER A 269 0.46 -9.42 27.50
N LEU A 270 0.05 -8.29 28.10
CA LEU A 270 -0.89 -7.36 27.49
C LEU A 270 -0.27 -6.71 26.24
N TYR A 271 0.99 -6.30 26.30
CA TYR A 271 1.68 -5.74 25.14
C TYR A 271 1.69 -6.72 23.96
N ILE A 272 2.03 -7.99 24.21
CA ILE A 272 2.04 -9.04 23.17
C ILE A 272 0.63 -9.24 22.61
N MET A 273 -0.41 -9.13 23.44
CA MET A 273 -1.80 -9.19 22.97
C MET A 273 -2.14 -8.02 22.03
N PHE A 274 -1.80 -6.77 22.40
CA PHE A 274 -1.99 -5.60 21.53
C PHE A 274 -1.24 -5.73 20.21
N LEU A 275 0.02 -6.16 20.26
CA LEU A 275 0.85 -6.42 19.08
C LEU A 275 0.26 -7.52 18.19
N SER A 276 -0.24 -8.60 18.80
CA SER A 276 -0.88 -9.72 18.09
C SER A 276 -2.17 -9.28 17.42
N LEU A 277 -3.00 -8.49 18.11
CA LEU A 277 -4.22 -7.91 17.55
C LEU A 277 -3.91 -6.97 16.38
N PHE A 278 -2.92 -6.09 16.52
CA PHE A 278 -2.46 -5.23 15.43
C PHE A 278 -2.06 -6.05 14.20
N THR A 279 -1.24 -7.08 14.43
CA THR A 279 -0.74 -8.00 13.41
C THR A 279 -1.86 -8.77 12.70
N LEU A 280 -2.76 -9.39 13.46
CA LEU A 280 -3.90 -10.14 12.92
C LEU A 280 -4.86 -9.22 12.16
N SER A 281 -5.00 -7.99 12.61
CA SER A 281 -5.83 -6.97 11.97
C SER A 281 -5.26 -6.51 10.63
N ILE A 282 -3.92 -6.46 10.47
CA ILE A 282 -3.28 -6.25 9.16
C ILE A 282 -3.61 -7.42 8.23
N ALA A 283 -3.48 -8.67 8.70
CA ALA A 283 -3.81 -9.83 7.88
C ALA A 283 -5.30 -9.85 7.48
N ALA A 284 -6.20 -9.57 8.41
CA ALA A 284 -7.63 -9.46 8.15
C ALA A 284 -7.93 -8.30 7.18
N GLY A 285 -7.30 -7.15 7.36
CA GLY A 285 -7.41 -6.00 6.48
C GLY A 285 -6.95 -6.30 5.04
N ALA A 286 -5.88 -7.08 4.87
CA ALA A 286 -5.41 -7.49 3.55
C ALA A 286 -6.42 -8.40 2.84
N VAL A 287 -7.05 -9.34 3.57
CA VAL A 287 -8.14 -10.17 3.05
C VAL A 287 -9.35 -9.31 2.68
N LEU A 288 -9.73 -8.36 3.54
CA LEU A 288 -10.83 -7.43 3.25
C LEU A 288 -10.52 -6.58 2.01
N THR A 289 -9.27 -6.13 1.85
CA THR A 289 -8.85 -5.38 0.67
C THR A 289 -9.00 -6.21 -0.61
N ASP A 290 -8.58 -7.48 -0.61
CA ASP A 290 -8.76 -8.40 -1.76
C ASP A 290 -10.25 -8.61 -2.06
N LEU A 291 -11.07 -8.85 -1.02
CA LEU A 291 -12.52 -9.05 -1.17
C LEU A 291 -13.25 -7.83 -1.71
N LEU A 292 -12.77 -6.62 -1.39
CA LEU A 292 -13.42 -5.35 -1.77
C LEU A 292 -12.86 -4.75 -3.08
N SER A 293 -11.81 -5.33 -3.67
CA SER A 293 -11.13 -4.80 -4.85
C SER A 293 -11.61 -5.36 -6.20
N ASP A 294 -12.65 -6.21 -6.24
CA ASP A 294 -13.30 -6.74 -7.47
C ASP A 294 -12.42 -6.79 -8.74
N THR A 295 -11.63 -7.85 -8.94
CA THR A 295 -10.78 -8.12 -10.14
C THR A 295 -9.76 -7.04 -10.58
N SER A 296 -9.76 -5.82 -10.05
CA SER A 296 -8.85 -4.72 -10.41
C SER A 296 -8.17 -4.08 -9.20
N ILE A 297 -7.18 -3.23 -9.46
CA ILE A 297 -6.48 -2.48 -8.41
C ILE A 297 -7.32 -1.26 -8.03
N GLU A 298 -8.00 -1.30 -6.89
CA GLU A 298 -8.88 -0.23 -6.43
C GLU A 298 -8.17 0.80 -5.53
N LEU A 299 -7.59 1.82 -6.17
CA LEU A 299 -6.90 2.93 -5.48
C LEU A 299 -7.82 3.78 -4.61
N GLY A 300 -9.14 3.65 -4.76
CA GLY A 300 -10.13 4.32 -3.90
C GLY A 300 -10.02 3.95 -2.42
N MET A 301 -9.42 2.80 -2.08
CA MET A 301 -9.20 2.39 -0.69
C MET A 301 -8.08 3.17 0.02
N VAL A 302 -7.15 3.77 -0.73
CA VAL A 302 -5.97 4.44 -0.16
C VAL A 302 -6.35 5.62 0.75
N PRO A 303 -7.21 6.58 0.33
CA PRO A 303 -7.72 7.63 1.22
C PRO A 303 -8.50 7.10 2.42
N PHE A 304 -9.24 6.01 2.24
CA PHE A 304 -10.00 5.38 3.32
C PHE A 304 -9.08 4.81 4.40
N GLY A 305 -8.01 4.12 4.00
CA GLY A 305 -6.97 3.63 4.90
C GLY A 305 -6.28 4.77 5.66
N LEU A 306 -5.94 5.87 4.99
CA LEU A 306 -5.37 7.06 5.65
C LEU A 306 -6.34 7.68 6.66
N ALA A 307 -7.63 7.83 6.29
CA ALA A 307 -8.64 8.36 7.20
C ALA A 307 -8.81 7.48 8.44
N GLY A 308 -8.86 6.15 8.26
CA GLY A 308 -8.92 5.19 9.37
C GLY A 308 -7.69 5.28 10.28
N LEU A 309 -6.48 5.30 9.71
CA LEU A 309 -5.24 5.48 10.46
C LEU A 309 -5.25 6.76 11.29
N SER A 310 -5.71 7.88 10.72
CA SER A 310 -5.85 9.15 11.45
C SER A 310 -6.88 9.08 12.56
N LEU A 311 -8.06 8.51 12.29
CA LEU A 311 -9.16 8.40 13.25
C LEU A 311 -8.75 7.60 14.48
N PHE A 312 -8.25 6.37 14.29
CA PHE A 312 -7.90 5.49 15.40
C PHE A 312 -6.65 5.96 16.15
N SER A 313 -5.67 6.56 15.46
CA SER A 313 -4.52 7.20 16.14
C SER A 313 -4.98 8.38 16.98
N LEU A 314 -5.86 9.23 16.46
CA LEU A 314 -6.41 10.36 17.21
C LEU A 314 -7.20 9.88 18.41
N ASP A 315 -7.99 8.81 18.26
CA ASP A 315 -8.79 8.26 19.35
C ASP A 315 -7.90 7.78 20.51
N ILE A 316 -6.86 6.98 20.22
CA ILE A 316 -5.84 6.59 21.20
C ILE A 316 -5.23 7.82 21.89
N GLY A 317 -4.92 8.86 21.13
CA GLY A 317 -4.35 10.09 21.67
C GLY A 317 -5.28 10.87 22.61
N LEU A 318 -6.60 10.71 22.44
CA LEU A 318 -7.63 11.45 23.18
C LEU A 318 -8.32 10.64 24.30
N ILE A 319 -8.01 9.34 24.43
CA ILE A 319 -8.52 8.53 25.54
C ILE A 319 -8.10 9.15 26.88
N ASN A 320 -9.04 9.23 27.83
CA ASN A 320 -8.77 9.67 29.18
C ASN A 320 -8.32 8.49 30.06
N TYR A 321 -7.02 8.26 30.12
CA TYR A 321 -6.40 7.15 30.87
C TYR A 321 -6.52 7.27 32.40
N SER A 322 -6.86 8.45 32.95
CA SER A 322 -7.06 8.64 34.40
C SER A 322 -8.21 7.80 34.99
N GLN A 323 -9.05 7.19 34.14
CA GLN A 323 -10.14 6.31 34.54
C GLN A 323 -9.70 4.87 34.78
N LEU A 324 -8.46 4.52 34.43
CA LEU A 324 -7.91 3.19 34.66
C LEU A 324 -7.41 3.07 36.11
N PRO A 325 -7.70 1.94 36.79
CA PRO A 325 -7.06 1.64 38.07
C PRO A 325 -5.53 1.58 37.93
N ASP A 326 -4.82 1.84 39.03
CA ASP A 326 -3.35 1.73 39.08
C ASP A 326 -2.85 0.26 39.12
N ASP A 327 -3.77 -0.71 39.11
CA ASP A 327 -3.44 -2.13 39.08
C ASP A 327 -2.86 -2.54 37.71
N ILE A 328 -1.87 -3.43 37.74
CA ILE A 328 -1.26 -3.97 36.52
C ILE A 328 -2.29 -4.81 35.77
N VAL A 329 -2.51 -4.46 34.51
CA VAL A 329 -3.40 -5.16 33.59
C VAL A 329 -2.62 -6.22 32.83
N THR A 330 -3.03 -7.48 32.99
CA THR A 330 -2.52 -8.62 32.22
C THR A 330 -3.43 -8.94 31.04
N ALA A 331 -2.95 -9.72 30.07
CA ALA A 331 -3.79 -10.24 28.99
C ALA A 331 -4.98 -11.06 29.52
N ALA A 332 -4.79 -11.84 30.59
CA ALA A 332 -5.86 -12.64 31.19
C ALA A 332 -6.95 -11.76 31.79
N THR A 333 -6.58 -10.71 32.53
CA THR A 333 -7.53 -9.75 33.11
C THR A 333 -8.23 -8.92 32.04
N ALA A 334 -7.55 -8.61 30.93
CA ALA A 334 -8.14 -7.90 29.79
C ALA A 334 -9.22 -8.73 29.06
N LEU A 335 -9.10 -10.06 29.04
CA LEU A 335 -10.06 -10.96 28.41
C LEU A 335 -11.17 -11.45 29.36
N GLY A 336 -10.93 -11.42 30.67
CA GLY A 336 -11.82 -11.99 31.71
C GLY A 336 -13.11 -11.23 31.99
N GLY A 337 -13.53 -10.26 31.16
CA GLY A 337 -14.78 -9.53 31.30
C GLY A 337 -14.80 -8.45 32.39
N SER A 338 -13.80 -8.42 33.30
CA SER A 338 -13.56 -7.34 34.28
C SER A 338 -12.75 -6.17 33.71
N ALA A 339 -12.37 -6.25 32.44
CA ALA A 339 -11.56 -5.24 31.78
C ALA A 339 -12.35 -3.93 31.58
N ASN A 340 -11.70 -2.81 31.86
CA ASN A 340 -12.25 -1.48 31.69
C ASN A 340 -12.59 -1.23 30.20
N LEU A 341 -13.72 -0.57 29.93
CA LEU A 341 -14.15 -0.19 28.57
C LEU A 341 -13.06 0.57 27.80
N VAL A 342 -12.21 1.31 28.51
CA VAL A 342 -11.03 2.02 27.98
C VAL A 342 -10.03 1.04 27.31
N ILE A 343 -9.78 -0.13 27.90
CA ILE A 343 -8.86 -1.13 27.34
C ILE A 343 -9.43 -1.72 26.06
N TYR A 344 -10.72 -2.07 26.06
CA TYR A 344 -11.39 -2.57 24.84
C TYR A 344 -11.41 -1.54 23.72
N ARG A 345 -11.62 -0.26 24.05
CA ARG A 345 -11.54 0.83 23.09
C ARG A 345 -10.13 0.93 22.48
N ALA A 346 -9.09 0.94 23.31
CA ALA A 346 -7.70 0.95 22.83
C ALA A 346 -7.37 -0.27 21.96
N MET A 347 -7.85 -1.47 22.31
CA MET A 347 -7.70 -2.68 21.50
C MET A 347 -8.42 -2.55 20.15
N LEU A 348 -9.63 -1.98 20.14
CA LEU A 348 -10.40 -1.72 18.93
C LEU A 348 -9.67 -0.72 18.03
N ASP A 349 -9.12 0.36 18.59
CA ASP A 349 -8.36 1.35 17.84
C ASP A 349 -7.13 0.74 17.20
N VAL A 350 -6.36 -0.06 17.94
CA VAL A 350 -5.20 -0.77 17.38
C VAL A 350 -5.62 -1.75 16.29
N CYS A 351 -6.73 -2.46 16.45
CA CYS A 351 -7.27 -3.31 15.38
C CYS A 351 -7.67 -2.48 14.15
N GLY A 352 -8.35 -1.35 14.38
CA GLY A 352 -8.76 -0.41 13.35
C GLY A 352 -7.57 0.15 12.57
N MET A 353 -6.48 0.51 13.26
CA MET A 353 -5.22 0.92 12.64
C MET A 353 -4.62 -0.19 11.77
N GLY A 354 -4.65 -1.44 12.23
CA GLY A 354 -4.14 -2.59 11.46
C GLY A 354 -4.95 -2.85 10.18
N ILE A 355 -6.28 -2.78 10.25
CA ILE A 355 -7.15 -2.92 9.07
C ILE A 355 -6.95 -1.74 8.11
N ALA A 356 -6.96 -0.51 8.64
CA ALA A 356 -6.78 0.71 7.85
C ALA A 356 -5.41 0.77 7.16
N SER A 357 -4.36 0.28 7.83
CA SER A 357 -3.03 0.07 7.25
C SER A 357 -3.08 -0.74 5.96
N SER A 358 -3.92 -1.79 5.92
CA SER A 358 -4.03 -2.69 4.77
C SER A 358 -4.73 -2.03 3.58
N PHE A 359 -5.82 -1.30 3.83
CA PHE A 359 -6.50 -0.50 2.80
C PHE A 359 -5.59 0.57 2.19
N PHE A 360 -4.61 1.04 2.96
CA PHE A 360 -3.59 1.96 2.46
C PHE A 360 -2.50 1.24 1.66
N ILE A 361 -1.87 0.21 2.24
CA ILE A 361 -0.62 -0.33 1.72
C ILE A 361 -0.79 -1.37 0.59
N VAL A 362 -1.85 -2.18 0.63
CA VAL A 362 -2.05 -3.27 -0.33
C VAL A 362 -2.26 -2.76 -1.76
N PRO A 363 -3.15 -1.78 -2.02
CA PRO A 363 -3.33 -1.24 -3.37
C PRO A 363 -2.08 -0.56 -3.91
N LEU A 364 -1.28 0.09 -3.05
CA LEU A 364 -0.05 0.76 -3.46
C LEU A 364 1.04 -0.23 -3.90
N TYR A 365 1.23 -1.34 -3.18
CA TYR A 365 2.16 -2.38 -3.63
C TYR A 365 1.67 -3.09 -4.90
N ALA A 366 0.36 -3.28 -5.05
CA ALA A 366 -0.21 -3.83 -6.28
C ALA A 366 0.03 -2.89 -7.46
N LEU A 367 -0.21 -1.59 -7.28
CA LEU A 367 0.02 -0.55 -8.29
C LEU A 367 1.51 -0.46 -8.66
N LEU A 368 2.39 -0.42 -7.66
CA LEU A 368 3.85 -0.38 -7.85
C LEU A 368 4.30 -1.55 -8.72
N GLN A 369 3.86 -2.77 -8.42
CA GLN A 369 4.23 -3.96 -9.19
C GLN A 369 3.63 -3.93 -10.60
N HIS A 370 2.35 -3.60 -10.73
CA HIS A 370 1.64 -3.62 -11.99
C HIS A 370 2.15 -2.56 -12.99
N ARG A 371 2.48 -1.35 -12.52
CA ARG A 371 2.95 -0.23 -13.35
C ARG A 371 4.45 -0.25 -13.64
N THR A 372 5.18 -1.21 -13.07
CA THR A 372 6.61 -1.34 -13.30
C THR A 372 6.92 -2.42 -14.34
N ALA A 373 7.69 -2.03 -15.35
CA ALA A 373 8.21 -2.91 -16.39
C ALA A 373 9.01 -4.08 -15.79
N LEU A 374 8.96 -5.25 -16.40
CA LEU A 374 9.55 -6.48 -15.85
C LEU A 374 11.07 -6.35 -15.68
N GLU A 375 11.73 -5.63 -16.58
CA GLU A 375 13.18 -5.45 -16.66
C GLU A 375 13.72 -4.57 -15.54
N THR A 376 12.93 -3.58 -15.09
CA THR A 376 13.35 -2.60 -14.06
C THR A 376 12.68 -2.82 -12.70
N ARG A 377 11.77 -3.81 -12.58
CA ARG A 377 10.98 -4.06 -11.36
C ARG A 377 11.82 -4.30 -10.12
N SER A 378 12.89 -5.09 -10.21
CA SER A 378 13.79 -5.35 -9.07
C SER A 378 14.48 -4.08 -8.59
N GLN A 379 14.87 -3.18 -9.50
CA GLN A 379 15.48 -1.88 -9.19
C GLN A 379 14.48 -0.93 -8.54
N VAL A 380 13.23 -0.91 -9.02
CA VAL A 380 12.15 -0.12 -8.43
C VAL A 380 11.80 -0.62 -7.03
N ILE A 381 11.77 -1.94 -6.80
CA ILE A 381 11.57 -2.51 -5.45
C ILE A 381 12.75 -2.15 -4.53
N ALA A 382 13.99 -2.19 -5.04
CA ALA A 382 15.15 -1.76 -4.27
C ALA A 382 15.05 -0.26 -3.90
N ALA A 383 14.64 0.60 -4.84
CA ALA A 383 14.39 2.02 -4.59
C ALA A 383 13.27 2.23 -3.55
N ASN A 384 12.20 1.44 -3.62
CA ASN A 384 11.11 1.44 -2.64
C ASN A 384 11.63 1.16 -1.22
N ASN A 385 12.48 0.16 -1.05
CA ASN A 385 13.02 -0.20 0.26
C ASN A 385 13.98 0.84 0.81
N VAL A 386 14.82 1.44 -0.03
CA VAL A 386 15.70 2.55 0.36
C VAL A 386 14.88 3.74 0.83
N ALA A 387 13.84 4.11 0.08
CA ALA A 387 12.95 5.22 0.44
C ALA A 387 12.20 4.91 1.75
N GLY A 388 11.71 3.69 1.93
CA GLY A 388 11.11 3.22 3.17
C GLY A 388 12.08 3.32 4.36
N ALA A 389 13.32 2.87 4.20
CA ALA A 389 14.36 2.98 5.24
C ALA A 389 14.64 4.43 5.63
N LEU A 390 14.71 5.34 4.67
CA LEU A 390 14.89 6.78 4.93
C LEU A 390 13.73 7.37 5.73
N PHE A 391 12.50 6.99 5.40
CA PHE A 391 11.29 7.42 6.11
C PHE A 391 11.26 6.86 7.55
N MET A 392 11.61 5.58 7.75
CA MET A 392 11.74 5.00 9.09
C MET A 392 12.81 5.71 9.93
N LEU A 393 13.97 6.06 9.34
CA LEU A 393 14.98 6.89 10.01
C LEU A 393 14.43 8.26 10.39
N GLY A 394 13.71 8.91 9.47
CA GLY A 394 13.02 10.17 9.73
C GLY A 394 12.06 10.07 10.92
N SER A 395 11.27 8.99 11.01
CA SER A 395 10.39 8.78 12.17
C SER A 395 11.15 8.62 13.49
N ALA A 396 12.28 7.90 13.49
CA ALA A 396 13.08 7.71 14.69
C ALA A 396 13.66 9.04 15.20
N VAL A 397 14.14 9.89 14.28
CA VAL A 397 14.62 11.24 14.61
C VAL A 397 13.50 12.11 15.14
N ILE A 398 12.34 12.13 14.46
CA ILE A 398 11.19 12.94 14.88
C ILE A 398 10.70 12.51 16.27
N VAL A 399 10.52 11.21 16.51
CA VAL A 399 10.13 10.68 17.83
C VAL A 399 11.14 11.07 18.90
N SER A 400 12.43 10.95 18.63
CA SER A 400 13.49 11.32 19.58
C SER A 400 13.43 12.81 19.93
N VAL A 401 13.23 13.68 18.94
CA VAL A 401 13.09 15.13 19.15
C VAL A 401 11.83 15.47 19.93
N LEU A 402 10.70 14.79 19.66
CA LEU A 402 9.46 15.03 20.37
C LEU A 402 9.56 14.58 21.84
N TYR A 403 10.15 13.42 22.12
CA TYR A 403 10.42 13.01 23.50
C TYR A 403 11.42 13.93 24.22
N ALA A 404 12.42 14.46 23.52
CA ALA A 404 13.32 15.48 24.09
C ALA A 404 12.61 16.80 24.44
N ARG A 405 11.40 17.02 23.91
CA ARG A 405 10.50 18.13 24.26
C ARG A 405 9.39 17.72 25.23
N GLU A 406 9.54 16.57 25.89
CA GLU A 406 8.57 16.04 26.86
C GLU A 406 7.17 15.80 26.27
N ILE A 407 7.08 15.61 24.95
CA ILE A 407 5.82 15.21 24.30
C ILE A 407 5.54 13.77 24.67
N SER A 408 4.38 13.52 25.27
CA SER A 408 3.97 12.20 25.74
C SER A 408 3.49 11.28 24.61
N THR A 409 3.40 9.99 24.89
CA THR A 409 3.01 8.95 23.93
C THR A 409 1.61 9.18 23.35
N PRO A 410 0.56 9.53 24.13
CA PRO A 410 -0.74 9.93 23.57
C PRO A 410 -0.64 11.16 22.65
N GLN A 411 0.18 12.16 23.02
CA GLN A 411 0.39 13.33 22.17
C GLN A 411 1.12 12.96 20.87
N LEU A 412 2.04 11.99 20.89
CA LEU A 412 2.66 11.44 19.68
C LEU A 412 1.63 10.81 18.74
N PHE A 413 0.61 10.11 19.27
CA PHE A 413 -0.50 9.58 18.48
C PHE A 413 -1.38 10.71 17.89
N ILE A 414 -1.57 11.82 18.60
CA ILE A 414 -2.25 13.03 18.06
C ILE A 414 -1.41 13.65 16.92
N VAL A 415 -0.10 13.79 17.13
CA VAL A 415 0.82 14.30 16.09
C VAL A 415 0.80 13.40 14.86
N LEU A 416 0.81 12.08 15.06
CA LEU A 416 0.69 11.09 14.00
C LEU A 416 -0.62 11.28 13.21
N ALA A 417 -1.74 11.43 13.90
CA ALA A 417 -3.03 11.68 13.27
C ALA A 417 -3.01 12.99 12.46
N ALA A 418 -2.46 14.07 13.01
CA ALA A 418 -2.37 15.36 12.33
C ALA A 418 -1.48 15.30 11.07
N LEU A 419 -0.30 14.67 11.16
CA LEU A 419 0.59 14.45 10.02
C LEU A 419 -0.09 13.62 8.93
N ASN A 420 -0.85 12.61 9.33
CA ASN A 420 -1.54 11.72 8.41
C ASN A 420 -2.77 12.39 7.76
N VAL A 421 -3.50 13.23 8.49
CA VAL A 421 -4.53 14.12 7.91
C VAL A 421 -3.92 15.08 6.91
N GLY A 422 -2.80 15.72 7.25
CA GLY A 422 -2.08 16.62 6.32
C GLY A 422 -1.67 15.91 5.03
N THR A 423 -1.12 14.70 5.15
CA THR A 423 -0.74 13.86 3.99
C THR A 423 -1.95 13.44 3.18
N SER A 424 -3.05 13.04 3.83
CA SER A 424 -4.31 12.70 3.16
C SER A 424 -4.86 13.90 2.39
N LEU A 425 -4.96 15.08 3.02
CA LEU A 425 -5.40 16.31 2.36
C LEU A 425 -4.51 16.68 1.17
N TYR A 426 -3.18 16.54 1.31
CA TYR A 426 -2.25 16.76 0.21
C TYR A 426 -2.48 15.79 -0.94
N LEU A 427 -2.61 14.49 -0.67
CA LEU A 427 -2.88 13.46 -1.69
C LEU A 427 -4.20 13.71 -2.42
N LEU A 428 -5.26 14.03 -1.66
CA LEU A 428 -6.57 14.34 -2.22
C LEU A 428 -6.53 15.62 -3.07
N ALA A 429 -5.81 16.65 -2.64
CA ALA A 429 -5.68 17.90 -3.40
C ALA A 429 -4.81 17.76 -4.66
N SER A 430 -3.76 16.94 -4.61
CA SER A 430 -2.80 16.76 -5.71
C SER A 430 -3.28 15.75 -6.76
N HIS A 431 -4.09 14.76 -6.37
CA HIS A 431 -4.52 13.68 -7.25
C HIS A 431 -6.04 13.42 -7.13
N PRO A 432 -6.87 14.24 -7.81
CA PRO A 432 -8.33 14.14 -7.74
C PRO A 432 -8.90 12.77 -8.13
N GLU A 433 -8.14 11.99 -8.92
CA GLU A 433 -8.48 10.61 -9.29
C GLU A 433 -8.69 9.70 -8.08
N PHE A 434 -7.94 9.88 -6.98
CA PHE A 434 -8.09 9.08 -5.76
C PHE A 434 -9.40 9.41 -5.05
N ILE A 435 -9.79 10.69 -4.99
CA ILE A 435 -11.08 11.09 -4.43
C ILE A 435 -12.20 10.47 -5.23
N LEU A 436 -12.11 10.56 -6.55
CA LEU A 436 -13.15 10.06 -7.42
C LEU A 436 -13.31 8.54 -7.28
N ARG A 437 -12.20 7.80 -7.35
CA ARG A 437 -12.21 6.34 -7.15
C ARG A 437 -12.71 5.98 -5.75
N PHE A 438 -12.35 6.74 -4.72
CA PHE A 438 -12.86 6.56 -3.37
C PHE A 438 -14.38 6.75 -3.29
N LEU A 439 -14.91 7.83 -3.88
CA LEU A 439 -16.35 8.10 -3.89
C LEU A 439 -17.12 7.02 -4.66
N ILE A 440 -16.63 6.60 -5.83
CA ILE A 440 -17.23 5.52 -6.62
C ILE A 440 -17.24 4.22 -5.82
N TRP A 441 -16.09 3.87 -5.24
CA TRP A 441 -15.95 2.67 -4.44
C TRP A 441 -16.91 2.68 -3.24
N LEU A 442 -16.99 3.81 -2.50
CA LEU A 442 -17.89 3.97 -1.37
C LEU A 442 -19.38 3.86 -1.78
N LEU A 443 -19.75 4.41 -2.94
CA LEU A 443 -21.09 4.26 -3.50
C LEU A 443 -21.39 2.82 -3.91
N GLY A 444 -20.37 2.12 -4.45
CA GLY A 444 -20.34 0.69 -4.74
C GLY A 444 -20.69 -0.19 -3.54
N LEU A 445 -20.21 0.20 -2.35
CA LEU A 445 -20.43 -0.54 -1.10
C LEU A 445 -21.79 -0.26 -0.46
N THR A 446 -22.34 0.94 -0.64
CA THR A 446 -23.52 1.41 0.11
C THR A 446 -24.83 1.23 -0.66
N ARG A 447 -24.95 1.86 -1.84
CA ARG A 447 -26.23 2.05 -2.53
C ARG A 447 -26.30 1.45 -3.94
N TYR A 448 -25.17 1.28 -4.62
CA TYR A 448 -25.14 0.86 -6.01
C TYR A 448 -24.27 -0.38 -6.18
N LYS A 449 -24.83 -1.48 -6.70
CA LYS A 449 -24.00 -2.60 -7.16
C LYS A 449 -23.69 -2.36 -8.63
N VAL A 450 -22.45 -1.97 -8.91
CA VAL A 450 -22.01 -1.67 -10.27
C VAL A 450 -21.36 -2.90 -10.89
N ARG A 451 -21.82 -3.31 -12.07
CA ARG A 451 -21.21 -4.40 -12.85
C ARG A 451 -20.61 -3.82 -14.12
N TYR A 452 -19.32 -4.04 -14.33
CA TYR A 452 -18.64 -3.68 -15.56
C TYR A 452 -18.57 -4.89 -16.50
N VAL A 453 -19.05 -4.75 -17.71
CA VAL A 453 -18.97 -5.77 -18.77
C VAL A 453 -18.12 -5.22 -19.91
N GLY A 454 -17.10 -5.97 -20.33
CA GLY A 454 -16.25 -5.59 -21.46
C GLY A 454 -15.20 -4.52 -21.17
N ARG A 455 -14.85 -4.27 -19.90
CA ARG A 455 -13.88 -3.23 -19.49
C ARG A 455 -12.56 -3.24 -20.28
N ALA A 456 -12.04 -4.44 -20.57
CA ALA A 456 -10.80 -4.65 -21.33
C ALA A 456 -10.86 -4.18 -22.80
N ARG A 457 -12.03 -3.76 -23.30
CA ARG A 457 -12.22 -3.22 -24.65
C ARG A 457 -11.84 -1.74 -24.74
N ILE A 458 -11.72 -1.03 -23.61
CA ILE A 458 -11.13 0.31 -23.56
C ILE A 458 -9.61 0.14 -23.64
N PRO A 459 -8.93 0.73 -24.64
CA PRO A 459 -7.49 0.53 -24.84
C PRO A 459 -6.69 1.19 -23.71
N GLY A 460 -5.65 0.47 -23.25
CA GLY A 460 -4.72 0.95 -22.22
C GLY A 460 -3.76 2.05 -22.70
N GLU A 461 -3.61 2.24 -24.01
CA GLU A 461 -2.74 3.24 -24.65
C GLU A 461 -3.38 3.77 -25.95
N GLY A 462 -2.95 4.94 -26.43
CA GLY A 462 -3.45 5.55 -27.66
C GLY A 462 -4.77 6.33 -27.53
N ALA A 463 -5.16 6.99 -28.61
CA ALA A 463 -6.36 7.84 -28.66
C ALA A 463 -7.66 7.02 -28.60
N CYS A 464 -8.59 7.38 -27.73
CA CYS A 464 -9.87 6.69 -27.60
C CYS A 464 -11.03 7.67 -27.40
N LEU A 465 -12.07 7.53 -28.22
CA LEU A 465 -13.31 8.30 -28.11
C LEU A 465 -14.41 7.39 -27.55
N LEU A 466 -14.85 7.66 -26.33
CA LEU A 466 -15.98 7.01 -25.68
C LEU A 466 -17.27 7.73 -26.04
N VAL A 467 -18.29 6.97 -26.43
CA VAL A 467 -19.64 7.49 -26.70
C VAL A 467 -20.60 6.84 -25.73
N ALA A 468 -21.13 7.62 -24.79
CA ALA A 468 -21.97 7.11 -23.70
C ALA A 468 -23.38 7.68 -23.69
N ASN A 469 -24.37 6.93 -23.22
CA ASN A 469 -25.69 7.49 -22.93
C ASN A 469 -25.70 8.22 -21.58
N PRO A 470 -26.43 9.34 -21.43
CA PRO A 470 -26.61 9.96 -20.12
C PRO A 470 -27.64 9.19 -19.28
N MET A 471 -27.38 9.00 -17.99
CA MET A 471 -28.28 8.37 -17.02
C MET A 471 -28.48 9.21 -15.77
N GLY A 472 -27.46 9.92 -15.28
CA GLY A 472 -27.41 10.44 -13.91
C GLY A 472 -26.28 11.42 -13.64
N TRP A 473 -26.25 11.95 -12.42
CA TRP A 473 -25.05 12.66 -11.91
C TRP A 473 -23.86 11.71 -11.68
N LEU A 474 -24.11 10.39 -11.74
CA LEU A 474 -23.13 9.32 -11.55
C LEU A 474 -22.40 8.90 -12.83
N ASP A 475 -22.80 9.40 -14.00
CA ASP A 475 -22.29 8.93 -15.29
C ASP A 475 -20.77 9.10 -15.41
N TRP A 476 -20.26 10.28 -15.05
CA TRP A 476 -18.84 10.58 -15.13
C TRP A 476 -17.99 9.70 -14.21
N PRO A 477 -18.33 9.58 -12.91
CA PRO A 477 -17.69 8.61 -12.04
C PRO A 477 -17.75 7.17 -12.58
N LEU A 478 -18.91 6.68 -13.00
CA LEU A 478 -19.10 5.29 -13.44
C LEU A 478 -18.29 4.96 -14.70
N ILE A 479 -18.30 5.85 -15.70
CA ILE A 479 -17.52 5.71 -16.93
C ILE A 479 -16.02 5.79 -16.64
N THR A 480 -15.61 6.68 -15.73
CA THR A 480 -14.20 6.81 -15.35
C THR A 480 -13.69 5.58 -14.62
N ALA A 481 -14.51 4.94 -13.80
CA ALA A 481 -14.16 3.66 -13.20
C ALA A 481 -14.11 2.52 -14.24
N ALA A 482 -14.83 2.60 -15.36
CA ALA A 482 -14.64 1.65 -16.46
C ALA A 482 -13.27 1.79 -17.13
N SER A 483 -12.71 3.01 -17.20
CA SER A 483 -11.41 3.26 -17.81
C SER A 483 -10.23 3.05 -16.85
N GLU A 484 -9.13 2.50 -17.35
CA GLU A 484 -7.84 2.44 -16.61
C GLU A 484 -7.03 3.74 -16.69
N ARG A 485 -7.49 4.69 -17.53
CA ARG A 485 -6.87 5.99 -17.81
C ARG A 485 -7.85 7.11 -17.49
N PRO A 486 -7.37 8.32 -17.14
CA PRO A 486 -8.23 9.48 -16.96
C PRO A 486 -9.11 9.72 -18.20
N VAL A 487 -10.42 9.94 -17.98
CA VAL A 487 -11.40 10.24 -19.04
C VAL A 487 -11.75 11.71 -18.99
N ARG A 488 -11.57 12.42 -20.10
CA ARG A 488 -12.06 13.80 -20.24
C ARG A 488 -13.49 13.81 -20.74
N PHE A 489 -14.39 14.41 -19.97
CA PHE A 489 -15.79 14.53 -20.38
C PHE A 489 -16.03 15.83 -21.12
N VAL A 490 -16.78 15.75 -22.21
CA VAL A 490 -17.32 16.95 -22.87
C VAL A 490 -18.59 17.36 -22.14
N HIS A 491 -18.64 18.61 -21.66
CA HIS A 491 -19.78 19.12 -20.89
C HIS A 491 -20.31 20.43 -21.46
N GLU A 492 -21.62 20.46 -21.67
CA GLU A 492 -22.34 21.60 -22.21
C GLU A 492 -22.67 22.57 -21.06
N THR A 493 -21.71 23.41 -20.67
CA THR A 493 -21.93 24.57 -19.79
C THR A 493 -20.75 25.54 -19.90
N SER A 494 -21.01 26.82 -20.21
CA SER A 494 -19.97 27.86 -20.29
C SER A 494 -19.36 28.22 -18.93
N LYS A 495 -20.11 28.03 -17.83
CA LYS A 495 -19.63 28.16 -16.45
C LYS A 495 -20.29 27.13 -15.52
N PRO A 496 -19.55 26.54 -14.58
CA PRO A 496 -20.13 25.64 -13.58
C PRO A 496 -21.08 26.40 -12.63
N ASN A 497 -22.34 25.96 -12.57
CA ASN A 497 -23.41 26.62 -11.79
C ASN A 497 -23.34 26.37 -10.26
N SER A 498 -22.42 25.54 -9.77
CA SER A 498 -22.19 25.31 -8.35
C SER A 498 -20.72 25.03 -8.06
N LEU A 499 -20.31 25.19 -6.79
CA LEU A 499 -18.96 24.81 -6.35
C LEU A 499 -18.66 23.34 -6.69
N GLY A 500 -19.66 22.46 -6.56
CA GLY A 500 -19.53 21.04 -6.89
C GLY A 500 -19.30 20.78 -8.38
N SER A 501 -20.02 21.46 -9.28
CA SER A 501 -19.80 21.30 -10.72
C SER A 501 -18.48 21.92 -11.18
N ALA A 502 -18.03 23.00 -10.52
CA ALA A 502 -16.72 23.62 -10.79
C ALA A 502 -15.56 22.69 -10.39
N VAL A 503 -15.72 22.02 -9.26
CA VAL A 503 -14.76 21.03 -8.78
C VAL A 503 -14.75 19.80 -9.69
N LEU A 504 -15.92 19.26 -10.06
CA LEU A 504 -16.02 18.10 -10.96
C LEU A 504 -15.41 18.39 -12.34
N THR A 505 -15.79 19.49 -12.98
CA THR A 505 -15.25 19.88 -14.30
C THR A 505 -13.73 20.03 -14.28
N LYS A 506 -13.17 20.57 -13.20
CA LYS A 506 -11.71 20.65 -12.98
C LYS A 506 -11.08 19.28 -12.75
N TRP A 507 -11.67 18.43 -11.92
CA TRP A 507 -11.14 17.11 -11.57
C TRP A 507 -11.07 16.15 -12.75
N PHE A 508 -12.06 16.23 -13.65
CA PHE A 508 -12.12 15.41 -14.86
C PHE A 508 -11.43 16.02 -16.07
N GLY A 509 -10.85 17.22 -15.94
CA GLY A 509 -10.28 17.94 -17.09
C GLY A 509 -11.31 18.15 -18.20
N ALA A 510 -12.58 18.40 -17.81
CA ALA A 510 -13.70 18.43 -18.73
C ALA A 510 -13.50 19.50 -19.81
N ILE A 511 -13.86 19.14 -21.04
CA ILE A 511 -13.88 20.06 -22.17
C ILE A 511 -15.23 20.79 -22.11
N LEU A 512 -15.18 22.05 -21.67
CA LEU A 512 -16.37 22.88 -21.53
C LEU A 512 -16.77 23.44 -22.90
N MET A 513 -18.04 23.28 -23.21
CA MET A 513 -18.70 23.88 -24.37
C MET A 513 -19.67 24.96 -23.88
N ALA A 514 -19.69 26.11 -24.55
CA ALA A 514 -20.71 27.11 -24.30
C ALA A 514 -22.06 26.63 -24.84
N ASP A 515 -23.09 26.72 -24.01
CA ASP A 515 -24.49 26.40 -24.36
C ASP A 515 -25.17 27.64 -24.94
N ASP A 516 -24.57 28.22 -25.99
CA ASP A 516 -25.09 29.41 -26.68
C ASP A 516 -25.59 29.10 -28.10
N GLY A 517 -25.55 27.83 -28.51
CA GLY A 517 -25.95 27.40 -29.86
C GLY A 517 -25.01 27.89 -30.98
N SER A 518 -23.85 28.48 -30.65
CA SER A 518 -22.94 29.05 -31.65
C SER A 518 -22.09 27.98 -32.35
N ALA A 519 -21.90 28.15 -33.66
CA ALA A 519 -20.98 27.32 -34.44
C ALA A 519 -19.52 27.46 -33.95
N GLU A 520 -19.15 28.63 -33.42
CA GLU A 520 -17.82 28.89 -32.84
C GLU A 520 -17.56 28.03 -31.59
N ALA A 521 -18.52 27.94 -30.67
CA ALA A 521 -18.38 27.11 -29.46
C ALA A 521 -18.25 25.62 -29.81
N SER A 522 -19.05 25.14 -30.78
CA SER A 522 -18.98 23.76 -31.27
C SER A 522 -17.63 23.46 -31.93
N THR A 523 -17.12 24.37 -32.76
CA THR A 523 -15.82 24.25 -33.45
C THR A 523 -14.65 24.26 -32.45
N ALA A 524 -14.69 25.14 -31.45
CA ALA A 524 -13.68 25.21 -30.40
C ALA A 524 -13.62 23.94 -29.55
N ALA A 525 -14.78 23.37 -29.20
CA ALA A 525 -14.89 22.10 -28.51
C ALA A 525 -14.34 20.94 -29.36
N ALA A 526 -14.75 20.83 -30.63
CA ALA A 526 -14.25 19.81 -31.56
C ALA A 526 -12.71 19.88 -31.72
N THR A 527 -12.16 21.09 -31.83
CA THR A 527 -10.70 21.31 -31.90
C THR A 527 -10.00 20.86 -30.61
N SER A 528 -10.61 21.13 -29.45
CA SER A 528 -10.07 20.72 -28.14
C SER A 528 -10.10 19.20 -27.96
N ILE A 529 -11.19 18.56 -28.42
CA ILE A 529 -11.32 17.09 -28.43
C ILE A 529 -10.24 16.48 -29.31
N ARG A 530 -10.02 17.01 -30.52
CA ARG A 530 -8.96 16.55 -31.41
C ARG A 530 -7.58 16.65 -30.77
N ARG A 531 -7.23 17.78 -30.15
CA ARG A 531 -5.94 17.93 -29.46
C ARG A 531 -5.76 16.92 -28.33
N ALA A 532 -6.82 16.65 -27.56
CA ALA A 532 -6.77 15.64 -26.50
C ALA A 532 -6.55 14.23 -27.07
N LEU A 533 -7.24 13.88 -28.15
CA LEU A 533 -7.07 12.61 -28.85
C LEU A 533 -5.68 12.49 -29.50
N GLU A 534 -5.15 13.53 -30.12
CA GLU A 534 -3.79 13.56 -30.68
C GLU A 534 -2.72 13.42 -29.58
N ALA A 535 -2.99 13.90 -28.36
CA ALA A 535 -2.16 13.64 -27.19
C ALA A 535 -2.31 12.20 -26.63
N GLY A 536 -3.13 11.37 -27.28
CA GLY A 536 -3.40 9.98 -26.91
C GLY A 536 -4.32 9.83 -25.71
N GLU A 537 -5.08 10.85 -25.31
CA GLU A 537 -5.98 10.80 -24.16
C GLU A 537 -7.31 10.07 -24.49
N VAL A 538 -8.08 9.76 -23.45
CA VAL A 538 -9.44 9.20 -23.56
C VAL A 538 -10.46 10.32 -23.39
N VAL A 539 -11.31 10.53 -24.40
CA VAL A 539 -12.36 11.56 -24.38
C VAL A 539 -13.73 10.91 -24.40
N CYS A 540 -14.66 11.35 -23.57
CA CYS A 540 -16.03 10.86 -23.53
C CYS A 540 -17.04 11.94 -23.95
N VAL A 541 -17.89 11.59 -24.91
CA VAL A 541 -19.01 12.39 -25.39
C VAL A 541 -20.31 11.67 -25.05
N PHE A 542 -21.33 12.42 -24.63
CA PHE A 542 -22.66 11.85 -24.38
C PHE A 542 -23.52 11.91 -25.64
N SER A 543 -24.10 10.77 -26.04
CA SER A 543 -24.93 10.63 -27.24
C SER A 543 -26.35 11.19 -27.08
N GLY A 544 -26.67 11.71 -25.89
CA GLY A 544 -27.89 12.44 -25.61
C GLY A 544 -27.59 13.54 -24.61
N SER A 545 -28.08 14.75 -24.86
CA SER A 545 -28.15 15.76 -23.82
C SER A 545 -29.34 15.41 -22.93
N LYS A 546 -29.12 15.36 -21.61
CA LYS A 546 -30.23 15.31 -20.64
C LYS A 546 -31.13 16.54 -20.69
N ASN A 547 -30.71 17.57 -21.42
CA ASN A 547 -31.53 18.70 -21.82
C ASN A 547 -31.87 18.51 -23.30
N ALA A 548 -32.98 17.84 -23.59
CA ALA A 548 -33.55 17.69 -24.94
C ALA A 548 -34.01 19.04 -25.57
N GLY A 549 -33.35 20.15 -25.23
CA GLY A 549 -33.63 21.51 -25.68
C GLY A 549 -32.38 22.33 -26.01
N SER A 550 -31.15 21.80 -25.94
CA SER A 550 -29.96 22.52 -26.44
C SER A 550 -29.76 22.27 -27.94
N ALA A 551 -29.60 23.34 -28.72
CA ALA A 551 -29.41 23.29 -30.17
C ALA A 551 -27.99 22.84 -30.59
N THR A 552 -27.08 22.71 -29.63
CA THR A 552 -25.62 22.57 -29.82
C THR A 552 -25.17 21.11 -29.99
N GLY A 553 -25.90 20.14 -29.44
CA GLY A 553 -25.55 18.71 -29.53
C GLY A 553 -25.40 18.17 -30.96
N PRO A 554 -26.37 18.39 -31.87
CA PRO A 554 -26.27 17.94 -33.27
C PRO A 554 -25.10 18.58 -34.02
N LEU A 555 -24.85 19.87 -33.77
CA LEU A 555 -23.74 20.63 -34.38
C LEU A 555 -22.38 20.10 -33.91
N LEU A 556 -22.24 19.70 -32.65
CA LEU A 556 -21.01 19.07 -32.16
C LEU A 556 -20.73 17.79 -32.93
N HIS A 557 -21.71 16.90 -33.10
CA HIS A 557 -21.51 15.63 -33.81
C HIS A 557 -21.03 15.84 -35.25
N GLU A 558 -21.61 16.82 -35.96
CA GLU A 558 -21.24 17.18 -37.32
C GLU A 558 -19.80 17.73 -37.40
N HIS A 559 -19.44 18.69 -36.55
CA HIS A 559 -18.09 19.24 -36.50
C HIS A 559 -17.06 18.22 -36.01
N LEU A 560 -17.44 17.30 -35.10
CA LEU A 560 -16.55 16.24 -34.65
C LEU A 560 -16.22 15.26 -35.78
N ALA A 561 -17.21 14.92 -36.61
CA ALA A 561 -17.02 14.08 -37.79
C ALA A 561 -16.03 14.73 -38.77
N GLN A 562 -16.20 16.03 -39.05
CA GLN A 562 -15.30 16.80 -39.92
C GLN A 562 -13.88 16.90 -39.35
N VAL A 563 -13.75 17.15 -38.04
CA VAL A 563 -12.43 17.39 -37.41
C VAL A 563 -11.63 16.09 -37.24
N LEU A 564 -12.31 14.94 -37.17
CA LEU A 564 -11.70 13.62 -36.96
C LEU A 564 -11.65 12.74 -38.23
N GLU A 565 -12.02 13.29 -39.39
CA GLU A 565 -12.10 12.55 -40.68
C GLU A 565 -10.79 11.81 -41.04
N ASP A 566 -9.64 12.43 -40.75
CA ASP A 566 -8.30 11.86 -41.01
C ASP A 566 -7.63 11.25 -39.77
N ALA A 567 -8.31 11.24 -38.61
CA ALA A 567 -7.72 10.80 -37.35
C ALA A 567 -7.97 9.31 -37.10
N THR A 568 -6.90 8.54 -36.92
CA THR A 568 -7.00 7.13 -36.50
C THR A 568 -7.35 7.05 -35.01
N VAL A 569 -8.63 7.17 -34.68
CA VAL A 569 -9.16 7.12 -33.31
C VAL A 569 -10.05 5.89 -33.15
N LEU A 570 -9.89 5.17 -32.04
CA LEU A 570 -10.79 4.06 -31.69
C LEU A 570 -12.06 4.62 -31.03
N GLY A 571 -13.22 4.39 -31.65
CA GLY A 571 -14.51 4.72 -31.07
C GLY A 571 -15.06 3.55 -30.26
N VAL A 572 -15.38 3.75 -28.98
CA VAL A 572 -15.90 2.70 -28.08
C VAL A 572 -17.25 3.14 -27.50
N PRO A 573 -18.36 2.44 -27.81
CA PRO A 573 -19.65 2.74 -27.22
C PRO A 573 -19.73 2.22 -25.78
N ILE A 574 -20.32 3.01 -24.89
CA ILE A 574 -20.59 2.64 -23.50
C ILE A 574 -22.08 2.81 -23.22
N ALA A 575 -22.72 1.76 -22.72
CA ALA A 575 -24.10 1.80 -22.28
C ALA A 575 -24.17 1.68 -20.75
N LEU A 576 -24.84 2.63 -20.12
CA LEU A 576 -25.16 2.71 -18.70
C LEU A 576 -26.62 2.28 -18.52
N HIS A 577 -26.87 1.22 -17.75
CA HIS A 577 -28.20 0.67 -17.47
C HIS A 577 -28.47 0.62 -15.96
N GLU A 578 -29.63 1.10 -15.51
CA GLU A 578 -30.17 0.70 -14.20
C GLU A 578 -30.95 -0.61 -14.41
N LEU A 579 -30.45 -1.72 -13.85
CA LEU A 579 -31.14 -3.01 -13.87
C LEU A 579 -32.38 -2.92 -12.96
N SER A 580 -33.50 -2.51 -13.53
CA SER A 580 -34.79 -2.51 -12.84
C SER A 580 -35.31 -3.96 -12.75
N GLY A 581 -35.38 -4.52 -11.53
CA GLY A 581 -36.18 -5.73 -11.26
C GLY A 581 -35.46 -6.99 -10.76
N GLN A 582 -34.13 -7.03 -10.58
CA GLN A 582 -33.44 -8.22 -10.03
C GLN A 582 -33.11 -8.18 -8.53
N GLY A 583 -33.70 -7.25 -7.77
CA GLY A 583 -33.78 -7.39 -6.32
C GLY A 583 -35.03 -8.21 -5.97
N GLN A 584 -34.87 -9.41 -5.38
CA GLN A 584 -35.99 -10.15 -4.81
C GLN A 584 -36.80 -9.22 -3.90
N THR A 585 -37.99 -8.84 -4.34
CA THR A 585 -38.95 -8.08 -3.55
C THR A 585 -39.70 -9.05 -2.65
N ASN A 586 -39.14 -9.40 -1.50
CA ASN A 586 -39.92 -10.07 -0.46
C ASN A 586 -40.93 -9.06 0.11
N ARG A 587 -42.15 -9.10 -0.39
CA ARG A 587 -43.29 -8.35 0.18
C ARG A 587 -43.66 -8.99 1.51
N GLY A 588 -43.25 -8.35 2.61
CA GLY A 588 -43.83 -8.61 3.93
C GLY A 588 -45.27 -8.06 4.03
N PRO A 589 -46.08 -8.51 5.00
CA PRO A 589 -47.51 -8.16 5.09
C PRO A 589 -47.83 -6.68 5.35
N SER A 590 -46.82 -5.83 5.61
CA SER A 590 -46.98 -4.43 6.03
C SER A 590 -46.66 -3.38 4.95
N GLY A 591 -46.48 -3.77 3.68
CA GLY A 591 -46.41 -2.82 2.56
C GLY A 591 -45.15 -1.92 2.49
N THR A 592 -44.15 -2.12 3.33
CA THR A 592 -42.85 -1.42 3.24
C THR A 592 -41.88 -2.17 2.32
N THR A 593 -41.71 -1.69 1.09
CA THR A 593 -40.69 -2.18 0.16
C THR A 593 -39.32 -1.61 0.50
N THR A 594 -38.36 -2.44 0.91
CA THR A 594 -36.96 -2.06 1.14
C THR A 594 -36.02 -2.86 0.24
N SER A 595 -36.04 -2.58 -1.07
CA SER A 595 -34.94 -3.00 -1.96
C SER A 595 -33.82 -1.93 -1.86
N LEU A 596 -32.82 -2.17 -1.01
CA LEU A 596 -31.83 -1.16 -0.59
C LEU A 596 -30.68 -0.87 -1.57
N ARG A 597 -30.47 -1.68 -2.62
CA ARG A 597 -29.35 -1.49 -3.56
C ARG A 597 -29.83 -1.45 -5.01
N ARG A 598 -29.52 -0.34 -5.71
CA ARG A 598 -29.75 -0.20 -7.15
C ARG A 598 -28.63 -0.93 -7.89
N HIS A 599 -28.99 -1.70 -8.91
CA HIS A 599 -28.02 -2.40 -9.74
C HIS A 599 -27.77 -1.58 -10.99
N VAL A 600 -26.51 -1.24 -11.24
CA VAL A 600 -26.11 -0.46 -12.42
C VAL A 600 -25.15 -1.33 -13.23
N GLU A 601 -25.46 -1.55 -14.50
CA GLU A 601 -24.56 -2.24 -15.42
C GLU A 601 -23.93 -1.22 -16.36
N VAL A 602 -22.61 -1.25 -16.46
CA VAL A 602 -21.82 -0.46 -17.40
C VAL A 602 -21.27 -1.42 -18.46
N GLN A 603 -21.88 -1.41 -19.64
CA GLN A 603 -21.53 -2.28 -20.75
C GLN A 603 -20.66 -1.53 -21.75
N VAL A 604 -19.43 -1.99 -21.92
CA VAL A 604 -18.48 -1.47 -22.91
C VAL A 604 -18.59 -2.34 -24.17
N GLY A 605 -18.99 -1.74 -25.29
CA GLY A 605 -19.08 -2.40 -26.59
C GLY A 605 -17.72 -2.61 -27.25
N GLU A 606 -17.70 -3.29 -28.40
CA GLU A 606 -16.46 -3.47 -29.17
C GLU A 606 -16.03 -2.14 -29.79
N GLY A 607 -14.73 -1.85 -29.68
CA GLY A 607 -14.15 -0.66 -30.28
C GLY A 607 -14.07 -0.81 -31.79
N GLN A 608 -14.44 0.24 -32.52
CA GLN A 608 -14.35 0.24 -33.97
C GLN A 608 -13.35 1.31 -34.44
N PRO A 609 -12.36 0.95 -35.26
CA PRO A 609 -11.36 1.88 -35.76
C PRO A 609 -11.97 2.83 -36.79
N ASN A 610 -11.54 4.09 -36.77
CA ASN A 610 -11.90 5.13 -37.74
C ASN A 610 -13.40 5.51 -37.78
N LEU A 611 -14.21 5.13 -36.79
CA LEU A 611 -15.54 5.70 -36.60
C LEU A 611 -15.43 7.04 -35.86
N ALA A 612 -14.89 8.03 -36.55
CA ALA A 612 -15.07 9.41 -36.20
C ALA A 612 -16.54 9.81 -36.43
N CYS A 613 -17.42 9.47 -35.48
CA CYS A 613 -18.74 10.11 -35.36
C CYS A 613 -19.78 9.78 -36.46
N SER A 614 -19.87 8.53 -36.92
CA SER A 614 -21.05 8.13 -37.73
C SER A 614 -22.28 7.93 -36.83
N SER A 615 -23.46 8.18 -37.38
CA SER A 615 -24.75 7.83 -36.78
C SER A 615 -24.82 6.36 -36.34
N GLU A 616 -24.01 5.48 -36.92
CA GLU A 616 -23.89 4.08 -36.51
C GLU A 616 -23.31 3.89 -35.11
N LEU A 617 -22.41 4.75 -34.60
CA LEU A 617 -21.85 4.59 -33.25
C LEU A 617 -22.87 4.98 -32.18
N VAL A 618 -23.62 6.06 -32.44
CA VAL A 618 -24.78 6.46 -31.61
C VAL A 618 -25.88 5.41 -31.72
N MET A 619 -26.17 4.89 -32.92
CA MET A 619 -27.12 3.79 -33.09
C MET A 619 -26.63 2.50 -32.47
N THR A 620 -25.32 2.21 -32.42
CA THR A 620 -24.74 1.02 -31.78
C THR A 620 -24.82 1.15 -30.26
N ALA A 621 -24.55 2.34 -29.70
CA ALA A 621 -24.80 2.62 -28.30
C ALA A 621 -26.30 2.51 -27.96
N GLN A 622 -27.19 2.96 -28.84
CA GLN A 622 -28.65 2.80 -28.73
C GLN A 622 -29.12 1.34 -28.94
N GLN A 623 -28.44 0.55 -29.77
CA GLN A 623 -28.72 -0.88 -29.97
C GLN A 623 -28.22 -1.72 -28.80
N LEU A 624 -27.09 -1.36 -28.19
CA LEU A 624 -26.65 -1.91 -26.90
C LEU A 624 -27.69 -1.59 -25.81
N LEU A 625 -28.29 -0.39 -25.83
CA LEU A 625 -29.42 -0.04 -24.98
C LEU A 625 -30.69 -0.86 -25.24
N ALA A 626 -30.93 -1.29 -26.49
CA ALA A 626 -32.12 -2.04 -26.88
C ALA A 626 -31.99 -3.58 -26.71
N ASN A 627 -30.75 -4.10 -26.67
CA ASN A 627 -30.44 -5.54 -26.58
C ASN A 627 -30.14 -6.03 -25.16
N SER A 628 -30.20 -5.15 -24.16
CA SER A 628 -30.13 -5.44 -22.72
C SER A 628 -31.52 -5.56 -22.11
#